data_AF-A0A800C5I8-F1
#
_entry.id   AF-A0A800C5I8-F1
#
_cell.length_a   1.000
_cell.length_b   1.000
_cell.length_c   1.000
_cell.angle_alpha   90.00
_cell.angle_beta   90.00
_cell.angle_gamma   90.00
#
_symmetry.space_group_name_H-M   'P 1'
#
loop_
_entity.id
_entity.type
_entity.pdbx_description
1 polymer ?
#
loop_
_entity_poly.entity_id
_entity_poly.type
_entity_poly.pdbx_seq_one_letter_code
_entity_poly.pdbx_strand_id
1 'polypeptide(L)'
;MNAILSLILSGGAVSILVAIPLLGVWALPHVFGIHLEWLFGIVIPYVAVIIFFVGIVYKVVQWAKCPVPFRITSTCAQQKSLPWIKYGYAEKLDNPVSTAGVVGRMILEVLFFRSLFRNTRLEFGSGEEIKYKSAKWLWLAAIVFHYTFLVVLIRHLRFFTEPNPFFVKIVENIDGFFQMFLPTLYQSGFLLGAALTFLLLRRLIDPKLRYISLVADYFPLFLILAIAKTG
;
A
#
# COMPACT_ATOMS: atom_id res chain seq x y z
N MET A 1 -14.64 3.86 18.02
CA MET A 1 -15.45 2.95 17.17
C MET A 1 -14.98 1.54 17.43
N ASN A 2 -15.89 0.58 17.66
CA ASN A 2 -15.50 -0.81 17.89
C ASN A 2 -14.86 -1.38 16.61
N ALA A 3 -13.69 -2.00 16.70
CA ALA A 3 -13.00 -2.56 15.54
C ALA A 3 -13.82 -3.64 14.81
N ILE A 4 -14.67 -4.38 15.53
CA ILE A 4 -15.61 -5.34 14.93
C ILE A 4 -16.60 -4.59 14.02
N LEU A 5 -17.13 -3.46 14.48
CA LEU A 5 -18.01 -2.62 13.67
C LEU A 5 -17.26 -2.07 12.45
N SER A 6 -16.02 -1.61 12.62
CA SER A 6 -15.19 -1.16 11.49
C SER A 6 -14.98 -2.26 10.44
N LEU A 7 -14.78 -3.51 10.90
CA LEU A 7 -14.59 -4.67 10.04
C LEU A 7 -15.85 -5.03 9.25
N ILE A 8 -17.00 -5.07 9.93
CA ILE A 8 -18.30 -5.37 9.32
C ILE A 8 -18.67 -4.30 8.31
N LEU A 9 -18.52 -3.02 8.67
CA LEU A 9 -18.85 -1.90 7.77
C LEU A 9 -17.96 -1.89 6.53
N SER A 10 -16.65 -2.07 6.69
CA SER A 10 -15.73 -2.09 5.55
C SER A 10 -15.93 -3.32 4.65
N GLY A 11 -16.10 -4.51 5.23
CA GLY A 11 -16.39 -5.73 4.48
C GLY A 11 -17.74 -5.66 3.76
N GLY A 12 -18.79 -5.19 4.45
CA GLY A 12 -20.11 -4.98 3.87
C GLY A 12 -20.09 -3.95 2.75
N ALA A 13 -19.38 -2.83 2.91
CA ALA A 13 -19.24 -1.82 1.87
C ALA A 13 -18.56 -2.38 0.61
N VAL A 14 -17.49 -3.17 0.75
CA VAL A 14 -16.83 -3.82 -0.40
C VAL A 14 -17.75 -4.85 -1.06
N SER A 15 -18.44 -5.67 -0.28
CA SER A 15 -19.41 -6.64 -0.82
C SER A 15 -20.53 -5.95 -1.61
N ILE A 16 -21.06 -4.84 -1.11
CA ILE A 16 -22.08 -4.04 -1.82
C ILE A 16 -21.48 -3.43 -3.10
N LEU A 17 -20.27 -2.87 -3.02
CA LEU A 17 -19.56 -2.30 -4.18
C LEU A 17 -19.38 -3.31 -5.31
N VAL A 18 -19.13 -4.58 -4.97
CA VAL A 18 -19.00 -5.68 -5.95
C VAL A 18 -20.36 -6.18 -6.43
N ALA A 19 -21.34 -6.31 -5.53
CA ALA A 19 -22.65 -6.85 -5.86
C ALA A 19 -23.47 -5.92 -6.77
N ILE A 20 -23.36 -4.60 -6.60
CA ILE A 20 -24.14 -3.62 -7.38
C ILE A 20 -23.87 -3.74 -8.89
N PRO A 21 -22.60 -3.66 -9.38
CA PRO A 21 -22.31 -3.85 -10.79
C PRO A 21 -22.64 -5.26 -11.28
N LEU A 22 -22.40 -6.29 -10.46
CA LEU A 22 -22.67 -7.68 -10.83
C LEU A 22 -24.17 -7.90 -11.07
N LEU A 23 -25.03 -7.40 -10.19
CA LEU A 23 -26.47 -7.45 -10.41
C LEU A 23 -26.91 -6.55 -11.57
N GLY A 24 -26.38 -5.33 -11.63
CA GLY A 24 -26.82 -4.32 -12.61
C GLY A 24 -26.45 -4.64 -14.06
N VAL A 25 -25.29 -5.25 -14.28
CA VAL A 25 -24.78 -5.56 -15.62
C VAL A 25 -25.07 -7.01 -16.02
N TRP A 26 -25.08 -7.96 -15.08
CA TRP A 26 -25.29 -9.37 -15.41
C TRP A 26 -26.73 -9.84 -15.16
N ALA A 27 -27.35 -9.53 -14.01
CA ALA A 27 -28.66 -10.09 -13.66
C ALA A 27 -29.86 -9.28 -14.20
N LEU A 28 -29.85 -7.95 -14.04
CA LEU A 28 -30.98 -7.09 -14.42
C LEU A 28 -31.31 -7.08 -15.93
N PRO A 29 -30.34 -7.16 -16.85
CA PRO A 29 -30.65 -7.26 -18.28
C PRO A 29 -31.42 -8.55 -18.62
N HIS A 30 -31.03 -9.68 -18.01
CA HIS A 30 -31.62 -10.99 -18.29
C HIS A 30 -32.99 -11.19 -17.65
N VAL A 31 -33.23 -10.58 -16.48
CA VAL A 31 -34.48 -10.77 -15.72
C VAL A 31 -35.51 -9.67 -16.01
N PHE A 32 -35.07 -8.42 -16.17
CA PHE A 32 -35.96 -7.24 -16.25
C PHE A 32 -35.77 -6.42 -17.53
N GLY A 33 -34.83 -6.77 -18.41
CA GLY A 33 -34.53 -5.98 -19.62
C GLY A 33 -33.91 -4.61 -19.35
N ILE A 34 -33.37 -4.38 -18.15
CA ILE A 34 -32.73 -3.11 -17.76
C ILE A 34 -31.24 -3.20 -18.05
N HIS A 35 -30.74 -2.38 -18.98
CA HIS A 35 -29.33 -2.36 -19.38
C HIS A 35 -28.55 -1.23 -18.69
N LEU A 36 -27.76 -1.55 -17.67
CA LEU A 36 -26.92 -0.58 -16.94
C LEU A 36 -25.46 -0.54 -17.42
N GLU A 37 -25.15 -1.19 -18.54
CA GLU A 37 -23.79 -1.27 -19.12
C GLU A 37 -23.18 0.12 -19.35
N TRP A 38 -23.96 1.07 -19.87
CA TRP A 38 -23.49 2.43 -20.11
C TRP A 38 -23.12 3.17 -18.81
N LEU A 39 -23.89 2.97 -17.74
CA LEU A 39 -23.63 3.57 -16.44
C LEU A 39 -22.32 3.05 -15.82
N PHE A 40 -22.15 1.72 -15.77
CA PHE A 40 -20.99 1.09 -15.14
C PHE A 40 -19.74 1.04 -16.02
N GLY A 41 -19.90 0.97 -17.34
CA GLY A 41 -18.80 0.90 -18.29
C GLY A 41 -18.23 2.26 -18.69
N ILE A 42 -19.03 3.33 -18.62
CA ILE A 42 -18.61 4.67 -19.07
C ILE A 42 -18.70 5.67 -17.92
N VAL A 43 -19.91 5.95 -17.41
CA VAL A 43 -20.11 7.09 -16.49
C VAL A 43 -19.32 6.93 -15.20
N ILE A 44 -19.47 5.79 -14.50
CA ILE A 44 -18.82 5.57 -13.21
C ILE A 44 -17.29 5.60 -13.31
N PRO A 45 -16.63 4.94 -14.29
CA PRO A 45 -15.19 5.05 -14.48
C PRO A 45 -14.70 6.49 -14.69
N TYR A 46 -15.34 7.27 -15.57
CA TYR A 46 -14.94 8.67 -15.80
C TYR A 46 -15.11 9.53 -14.55
N VAL A 47 -16.24 9.38 -13.84
CA VAL A 47 -16.47 10.09 -12.57
C VAL A 47 -15.43 9.69 -11.52
N ALA A 48 -15.08 8.41 -11.41
CA ALA A 48 -14.07 7.92 -10.48
C ALA A 48 -12.68 8.52 -10.77
N VAL A 49 -12.28 8.58 -12.04
CA VAL A 49 -11.03 9.21 -12.48
C VAL A 49 -11.00 10.70 -12.11
N ILE A 50 -12.08 11.44 -12.38
CA ILE A 50 -12.19 12.85 -12.03
C ILE A 50 -12.06 13.05 -10.52
N ILE A 51 -12.84 12.30 -9.73
CA ILE A 51 -12.81 12.38 -8.26
C ILE A 51 -11.41 12.05 -7.73
N PHE A 52 -10.75 11.03 -8.28
CA PHE A 52 -9.41 10.63 -7.87
C PHE A 52 -8.38 11.74 -8.09
N PHE A 53 -8.27 12.29 -9.30
CA PHE A 53 -7.28 13.31 -9.61
C PHE A 53 -7.58 14.65 -8.93
N VAL A 54 -8.84 15.11 -8.97
CA VAL A 54 -9.24 16.35 -8.27
C VAL A 54 -9.05 16.19 -6.76
N GLY A 55 -9.41 15.03 -6.21
CA GLY A 55 -9.23 14.70 -4.80
C GLY A 55 -7.76 14.71 -4.37
N ILE A 56 -6.84 14.14 -5.18
CA ILE A 56 -5.40 14.20 -4.93
C ILE A 56 -4.93 15.65 -4.90
N VAL A 57 -5.25 16.45 -5.93
CA VAL A 57 -4.83 17.85 -6.00
C VAL A 57 -5.36 18.63 -4.79
N TYR A 58 -6.64 18.46 -4.46
CA TYR A 58 -7.26 19.09 -3.30
C TYR A 58 -6.53 18.74 -1.99
N LYS A 59 -6.22 17.45 -1.77
CA LYS A 59 -5.51 17.00 -0.57
C LYS A 59 -4.07 17.52 -0.49
N VAL A 60 -3.35 17.53 -1.60
CA VAL A 60 -1.98 18.07 -1.66
C VAL A 60 -1.98 19.58 -1.38
N VAL A 61 -2.90 20.34 -1.98
CA VAL A 61 -3.04 21.78 -1.73
C VAL A 61 -3.44 22.07 -0.29
N GLN A 62 -4.35 21.29 0.28
CA GLN A 62 -4.70 21.42 1.71
C GLN A 62 -3.49 21.18 2.61
N TRP A 63 -2.73 20.11 2.37
CA TRP A 63 -1.52 19.80 3.13
C TRP A 63 -0.46 20.89 2.98
N ALA A 64 -0.25 21.42 1.76
CA ALA A 64 0.72 22.49 1.51
C ALA A 64 0.36 23.81 2.21
N LYS A 65 -0.94 24.04 2.45
CA LYS A 65 -1.44 25.21 3.21
C LYS A 65 -1.33 25.05 4.72
N CYS A 66 -1.05 23.86 5.24
CA CYS A 66 -0.90 23.65 6.68
C CYS A 66 0.35 24.38 7.20
N PRO A 67 0.22 25.33 8.13
CA PRO A 67 1.39 26.04 8.67
C PRO A 67 2.27 25.07 9.46
N VAL A 68 3.58 25.13 9.21
CA VAL A 68 4.59 24.38 9.97
C VAL A 68 5.40 25.38 10.80
N PRO A 69 4.95 25.71 12.02
CA PRO A 69 5.55 26.78 12.83
C PRO A 69 7.00 26.49 13.23
N PHE A 70 7.37 25.21 13.35
CA PHE A 70 8.73 24.79 13.67
C PHE A 70 9.23 23.72 12.70
N ARG A 71 10.43 23.93 12.15
CA ARG A 71 11.14 22.94 11.32
C ARG A 71 12.03 22.07 12.20
N ILE A 72 11.42 21.22 13.03
CA ILE A 72 12.18 20.26 13.85
C ILE A 72 12.38 18.98 13.03
N THR A 73 13.53 18.87 12.39
CA THR A 73 13.89 17.67 11.63
C THR A 73 14.33 16.58 12.60
N SER A 74 13.54 15.51 12.72
CA SER A 74 13.98 14.29 13.40
C SER A 74 15.06 13.59 12.56
N THR A 75 16.26 13.46 13.11
CA THR A 75 17.37 12.72 12.50
C THR A 75 17.77 11.58 13.43
N CYS A 76 18.27 10.49 12.86
CA CYS A 76 18.62 9.29 13.62
C CYS A 76 20.13 9.17 13.90
N ALA A 77 20.91 10.19 13.53
CA ALA A 77 22.36 10.19 13.64
C ALA A 77 22.90 11.55 14.10
N GLN A 78 24.18 11.53 14.47
CA GLN A 78 24.88 12.70 14.96
C GLN A 78 24.83 13.87 13.96
N GLN A 79 24.60 15.07 14.47
CA GLN A 79 24.79 16.29 13.70
C GLN A 79 26.27 16.49 13.37
N LYS A 80 26.55 17.05 12.19
CA LYS A 80 27.89 17.52 11.84
C LYS A 80 28.29 18.64 12.81
N SER A 81 29.27 18.37 13.65
CA SER A 81 29.76 19.28 14.68
C SER A 81 31.17 19.77 14.32
N LEU A 82 32.19 19.27 15.02
CA LEU A 82 33.56 19.77 14.95
C LEU A 82 34.37 19.01 13.87
N PRO A 83 35.33 19.63 13.18
CA PRO A 83 36.03 19.02 12.04
C PRO A 83 36.76 17.71 12.35
N TRP A 84 37.14 17.48 13.61
CA TRP A 84 37.82 16.25 14.05
C TRP A 84 36.87 15.11 14.42
N ILE A 85 35.57 15.37 14.58
CA ILE A 85 34.58 14.33 14.84
C ILE A 85 34.20 13.70 13.49
N LYS A 86 34.52 12.42 13.34
CA LYS A 86 34.29 11.68 12.09
C LYS A 86 32.80 11.73 11.71
N TYR A 87 32.56 12.12 10.48
CA TYR A 87 31.22 12.21 9.91
C TYR A 87 31.18 11.30 8.66
N GLY A 88 30.81 10.05 8.91
CA GLY A 88 30.90 8.94 7.98
C GLY A 88 29.71 8.87 7.01
N TYR A 89 29.58 7.73 6.34
CA TYR A 89 28.52 7.50 5.35
C TYR A 89 27.14 7.34 6.02
N ALA A 90 27.10 6.71 7.20
CA ALA A 90 25.86 6.50 7.94
C ALA A 90 25.26 7.83 8.41
N GLU A 91 26.10 8.72 8.94
CA GLU A 91 25.68 10.05 9.40
C GLU A 91 25.26 10.93 8.22
N LYS A 92 25.96 10.86 7.08
CA LYS A 92 25.59 11.56 5.84
C LYS A 92 24.20 11.17 5.32
N LEU A 93 23.75 9.95 5.57
CA LEU A 93 22.43 9.46 5.16
C LEU A 93 21.37 9.69 6.23
N ASP A 94 21.69 9.50 7.51
CA ASP A 94 20.72 9.57 8.61
C ASP A 94 20.49 11.00 9.13
N ASN A 95 21.48 11.89 8.98
CA ASN A 95 21.42 13.31 9.30
C ASN A 95 22.06 14.16 8.19
N PRO A 96 21.47 14.20 6.98
CA PRO A 96 22.11 14.75 5.79
C PRO A 96 22.34 16.26 5.88
N VAL A 97 23.57 16.70 5.60
CA VAL A 97 23.97 18.12 5.48
C VAL A 97 24.00 18.65 4.05
N SER A 98 23.76 17.79 3.06
CA SER A 98 23.77 18.13 1.63
C SER A 98 22.55 17.56 0.93
N THR A 99 22.14 18.17 -0.17
CA THR A 99 21.01 17.71 -1.01
C THR A 99 21.21 16.27 -1.49
N ALA A 100 22.45 15.89 -1.85
CA ALA A 100 22.75 14.52 -2.26
C ALA A 100 22.49 13.50 -1.13
N GLY A 101 22.83 13.84 0.12
CA GLY A 101 22.52 13.01 1.29
C GLY A 101 21.01 12.89 1.52
N VAL A 102 20.25 13.99 1.32
CA VAL A 102 18.78 13.98 1.41
C VAL A 102 18.20 13.05 0.35
N VAL A 103 18.63 13.16 -0.90
CA VAL A 103 18.17 12.29 -1.99
C VAL A 103 18.49 10.83 -1.69
N GLY A 104 19.72 10.52 -1.25
CA GLY A 104 20.11 9.16 -0.86
C GLY A 104 19.26 8.61 0.29
N ARG A 105 18.99 9.41 1.32
CA ARG A 105 18.06 9.06 2.41
C ARG A 105 16.67 8.75 1.87
N MET A 106 16.12 9.63 1.04
CA MET A 106 14.77 9.47 0.49
C MET A 106 14.64 8.22 -0.38
N ILE A 107 15.65 7.90 -1.20
CA ILE A 107 15.67 6.66 -1.99
C ILE A 107 15.61 5.43 -1.06
N LEU A 108 16.41 5.42 0.02
CA LEU A 108 16.42 4.30 0.97
C LEU A 108 15.12 4.19 1.78
N GLU A 109 14.49 5.31 2.12
CA GLU A 109 13.21 5.29 2.83
C GLU A 109 12.05 4.89 1.91
N VAL A 110 12.00 5.39 0.67
CA VAL A 110 10.91 5.10 -0.26
C VAL A 110 10.99 3.69 -0.83
N LEU A 111 12.17 3.26 -1.29
CA LEU A 111 12.32 1.97 -1.99
C LEU A 111 12.57 0.80 -1.04
N PHE A 112 13.17 1.04 0.14
CA PHE A 112 13.59 -0.05 1.03
C PHE A 112 13.01 0.06 2.43
N PHE A 113 12.17 1.06 2.74
CA PHE A 113 11.62 1.30 4.08
C PHE A 113 12.69 1.16 5.19
N ARG A 114 13.87 1.74 4.96
CA ARG A 114 15.06 1.53 5.81
C ARG A 114 14.81 1.85 7.28
N SER A 115 14.05 2.89 7.60
CA SER A 115 13.65 3.22 8.97
C SER A 115 12.81 2.10 9.60
N LEU A 116 11.86 1.53 8.86
CA LEU A 116 11.03 0.43 9.33
C LEU A 116 11.85 -0.85 9.57
N PHE A 117 12.83 -1.13 8.71
CA PHE A 117 13.73 -2.29 8.88
C PHE A 117 14.53 -2.22 10.19
N ARG A 118 14.98 -1.02 10.56
CA ARG A 118 15.75 -0.75 11.78
C ARG A 118 14.89 -0.57 13.03
N ASN A 119 13.57 -0.61 12.90
CA ASN A 119 12.67 -0.36 14.01
C ASN A 119 12.70 -1.52 15.00
N THR A 120 13.17 -1.22 16.21
CA THR A 120 13.21 -2.12 17.36
C THR A 120 12.36 -1.50 18.45
N ARG A 121 11.39 -2.27 18.96
CA ARG A 121 10.49 -1.83 20.03
C ARG A 121 10.83 -2.55 21.31
N LEU A 122 10.79 -1.80 22.40
CA LEU A 122 10.89 -2.32 23.75
C LEU A 122 9.48 -2.72 24.21
N GLU A 123 9.31 -3.98 24.60
CA GLU A 123 8.09 -4.52 25.19
C GLU A 123 8.43 -5.06 26.57
N PHE A 124 7.67 -4.63 27.58
CA PHE A 124 7.72 -5.23 28.91
C PHE A 124 7.07 -6.61 28.84
N GLY A 125 7.81 -7.64 29.26
CA GLY A 125 7.30 -9.00 29.37
C GLY A 125 6.37 -9.19 30.57
N SER A 126 6.09 -10.45 30.90
CA SER A 126 5.44 -10.80 32.16
C SER A 126 6.47 -10.68 33.30
N GLY A 127 6.61 -9.49 33.88
CA GLY A 127 7.55 -9.20 34.98
C GLY A 127 8.54 -8.08 34.63
N GLU A 128 9.74 -8.13 35.20
CA GLU A 128 10.81 -7.13 35.00
C GLU A 128 11.64 -7.35 33.71
N GLU A 129 11.33 -8.38 32.92
CA GLU A 129 12.08 -8.67 31.70
C GLU A 129 11.74 -7.71 30.55
N ILE A 130 12.76 -7.02 30.07
CA ILE A 130 12.69 -6.15 28.89
C ILE A 130 12.97 -6.99 27.64
N LYS A 131 11.98 -7.10 26.73
CA LYS A 131 12.14 -7.78 25.43
C LYS A 131 12.19 -6.78 24.28
N TYR A 132 13.12 -6.98 23.36
CA TYR A 132 13.24 -6.18 22.14
C TYR A 132 12.62 -6.93 20.96
N LYS A 133 11.54 -6.39 20.40
CA LYS A 133 10.86 -6.95 19.24
C LYS A 133 11.22 -6.14 18.00
N SER A 134 11.76 -6.83 16.99
CA SER A 134 12.12 -6.22 15.71
C SER A 134 10.92 -6.18 14.76
N ALA A 135 10.79 -5.10 14.00
CA ALA A 135 9.74 -4.94 13.00
C ALA A 135 10.03 -5.64 11.66
N LYS A 136 11.06 -6.49 11.57
CA LYS A 136 11.49 -7.16 10.31
C LYS A 136 10.37 -7.90 9.58
N TRP A 137 9.46 -8.57 10.29
CA TRP A 137 8.31 -9.25 9.67
C TRP A 137 7.32 -8.26 9.06
N LEU A 138 7.07 -7.14 9.73
CA LEU A 138 6.25 -6.06 9.19
C LEU A 138 6.94 -5.41 7.97
N TRP A 139 8.25 -5.20 8.05
CA TRP A 139 9.04 -4.70 6.93
C TRP A 139 8.94 -5.62 5.72
N LEU A 140 9.12 -6.93 5.90
CA LEU A 140 9.04 -7.92 4.83
C LEU A 140 7.64 -7.95 4.20
N ALA A 141 6.58 -8.01 5.00
CA ALA A 141 5.23 -8.00 4.45
C ALA A 141 4.89 -6.68 3.75
N ALA A 142 5.34 -5.53 4.30
CA ALA A 142 5.12 -4.23 3.67
C ALA A 142 5.87 -4.10 2.35
N ILE A 143 7.14 -4.53 2.28
CA ILE A 143 7.94 -4.44 1.05
C ILE A 143 7.37 -5.38 -0.02
N VAL A 144 7.02 -6.61 0.34
CA VAL A 144 6.39 -7.57 -0.58
C VAL A 144 5.07 -7.01 -1.10
N PHE A 145 4.21 -6.45 -0.24
CA PHE A 145 2.97 -5.81 -0.66
C PHE A 145 3.21 -4.70 -1.70
N HIS A 146 4.11 -3.74 -1.43
CA HIS A 146 4.31 -2.60 -2.33
C HIS A 146 4.93 -3.00 -3.68
N TYR A 147 5.93 -3.89 -3.68
CA TYR A 147 6.57 -4.31 -4.93
C TYR A 147 5.68 -5.21 -5.76
N THR A 148 4.92 -6.12 -5.14
CA THR A 148 3.95 -6.95 -5.88
C THR A 148 2.82 -6.11 -6.43
N PHE A 149 2.32 -5.13 -5.68
CA PHE A 149 1.32 -4.18 -6.17
C PHE A 149 1.86 -3.35 -7.34
N LEU A 150 3.11 -2.87 -7.27
CA LEU A 150 3.77 -2.17 -8.38
C LEU A 150 3.91 -3.05 -9.62
N VAL A 151 4.36 -4.30 -9.48
CA VAL A 151 4.47 -5.27 -10.59
C VAL A 151 3.10 -5.49 -11.23
N VAL A 152 2.06 -5.69 -10.42
CA VAL A 152 0.69 -5.81 -10.90
C VAL A 152 0.27 -4.58 -11.69
N LEU A 153 0.51 -3.36 -11.18
CA LEU A 153 0.20 -2.12 -11.90
C LEU A 153 0.95 -2.01 -13.24
N ILE A 154 2.25 -2.32 -13.27
CA ILE A 154 3.05 -2.29 -14.50
C ILE A 154 2.48 -3.28 -15.52
N ARG A 155 2.09 -4.50 -15.09
CA ARG A 155 1.48 -5.50 -15.97
C ARG A 155 0.13 -5.03 -16.51
N HIS A 156 -0.66 -4.31 -15.72
CA HIS A 156 -1.95 -3.79 -16.15
C HIS A 156 -1.83 -2.74 -17.26
N LEU A 157 -0.68 -2.10 -17.45
CA LEU A 157 -0.44 -1.20 -18.58
C LEU A 157 -0.64 -1.89 -19.94
N ARG A 158 -0.50 -3.23 -20.01
CA ARG A 158 -0.77 -4.01 -21.23
C ARG A 158 -2.18 -3.80 -21.80
N PHE A 159 -3.13 -3.39 -20.97
CA PHE A 159 -4.52 -3.14 -21.38
C PHE A 159 -4.74 -1.71 -21.88
N PHE A 160 -3.75 -0.82 -21.72
CA PHE A 160 -3.87 0.61 -22.03
C PHE A 160 -2.92 1.06 -23.16
N THR A 161 -2.00 0.20 -23.60
CA THR A 161 -0.97 0.56 -24.57
C THR A 161 -0.90 -0.43 -25.72
N GLU A 162 -1.01 0.06 -26.96
CA GLU A 162 -0.82 -0.72 -28.19
C GLU A 162 0.24 -0.02 -29.04
N PRO A 163 1.45 -0.58 -29.23
CA PRO A 163 1.93 -1.87 -28.74
C PRO A 163 2.40 -1.85 -27.28
N ASN A 164 2.45 -3.03 -26.64
CA ASN A 164 2.97 -3.17 -25.27
C ASN A 164 4.45 -2.74 -25.16
N PRO A 165 4.79 -1.81 -24.24
CA PRO A 165 6.16 -1.40 -23.98
C PRO A 165 7.07 -2.57 -23.58
N PHE A 166 8.37 -2.47 -23.90
CA PHE A 166 9.33 -3.56 -23.66
C PHE A 166 9.43 -3.96 -22.18
N PHE A 167 9.37 -2.99 -21.25
CA PHE A 167 9.46 -3.27 -19.82
C PHE A 167 8.24 -4.04 -19.28
N VAL A 168 7.04 -3.83 -19.86
CA VAL A 168 5.84 -4.59 -19.49
C VAL A 168 6.04 -6.07 -19.85
N LYS A 169 6.56 -6.34 -21.06
CA LYS A 169 6.84 -7.70 -21.53
C LYS A 169 7.88 -8.41 -20.65
N ILE A 170 8.95 -7.70 -20.25
CA ILE A 170 9.98 -8.26 -19.36
C ILE A 170 9.38 -8.63 -18.01
N VAL A 171 8.63 -7.71 -17.39
CA VAL A 171 8.00 -7.94 -16.09
C VAL A 171 7.00 -9.08 -16.15
N GLU A 172 6.16 -9.14 -17.19
CA GLU A 172 5.18 -10.21 -17.39
C GLU A 172 5.82 -11.59 -17.53
N ASN A 173 6.92 -11.69 -18.28
CA ASN A 173 7.64 -12.95 -18.45
C ASN A 173 8.27 -13.45 -17.14
N ILE A 174 8.87 -12.54 -16.35
CA ILE A 174 9.46 -12.90 -15.06
C ILE A 174 8.37 -13.32 -14.06
N ASP A 175 7.27 -12.57 -14.02
CA ASP A 175 6.20 -12.77 -13.06
C ASP A 175 5.36 -14.03 -13.36
N GLY A 176 5.20 -14.36 -14.64
CA GLY A 176 4.52 -15.56 -15.13
C GLY A 176 5.41 -16.80 -15.23
N PHE A 177 6.68 -16.73 -14.82
CA PHE A 177 7.71 -17.77 -15.08
C PHE A 177 7.29 -19.18 -14.68
N PHE A 178 6.60 -19.35 -13.55
CA PHE A 178 6.28 -20.68 -13.04
C PHE A 178 5.25 -21.44 -13.88
N GLN A 179 4.39 -20.76 -14.66
CA GLN A 179 3.36 -21.37 -15.54
C GLN A 179 2.62 -22.59 -14.95
N MET A 180 2.45 -22.64 -13.62
CA MET A 180 2.02 -23.85 -12.89
C MET A 180 0.53 -24.18 -13.07
N PHE A 181 -0.29 -23.21 -13.49
CA PHE A 181 -1.75 -23.35 -13.60
C PHE A 181 -2.26 -22.78 -14.93
N LEU A 182 -3.46 -23.18 -15.34
CA LEU A 182 -4.23 -22.54 -16.41
C LEU A 182 -5.50 -21.92 -15.80
N PRO A 183 -5.69 -20.60 -15.82
CA PRO A 183 -4.75 -19.56 -16.28
C PRO A 183 -3.48 -19.46 -15.41
N THR A 184 -2.39 -18.91 -15.97
CA THR A 184 -1.09 -18.79 -15.29
C THR A 184 -1.22 -18.00 -13.99
N LEU A 185 -0.92 -18.65 -12.86
CA LEU A 185 -0.79 -17.94 -11.59
C LEU A 185 0.50 -17.11 -11.60
N TYR A 186 0.34 -15.79 -11.62
CA TYR A 186 1.44 -14.84 -11.46
C TYR A 186 1.94 -14.82 -10.01
N GLN A 187 3.26 -14.81 -9.84
CA GLN A 187 3.90 -14.76 -8.52
C GLN A 187 3.47 -13.53 -7.72
N SER A 188 3.38 -12.38 -8.39
CA SER A 188 2.95 -11.11 -7.82
C SER A 188 1.55 -11.18 -7.24
N GLY A 189 0.60 -11.86 -7.91
CA GLY A 189 -0.77 -12.00 -7.41
C GLY A 189 -0.82 -12.81 -6.11
N PHE A 190 -0.14 -13.97 -6.09
CA PHE A 190 -0.06 -14.82 -4.90
C PHE A 190 0.61 -14.10 -3.72
N LEU A 191 1.78 -13.49 -3.96
CA LEU A 191 2.53 -12.77 -2.93
C LEU A 191 1.79 -11.52 -2.45
N LEU A 192 1.06 -10.82 -3.33
CA LEU A 192 0.21 -9.69 -2.95
C LEU A 192 -0.89 -10.13 -1.99
N GLY A 193 -1.60 -11.22 -2.31
CA GLY A 193 -2.62 -11.80 -1.45
C GLY A 193 -2.09 -12.26 -0.09
N ALA A 194 -0.93 -12.94 -0.09
CA ALA A 194 -0.27 -13.38 1.14
C ALA A 194 0.17 -12.21 2.03
N ALA A 195 0.80 -11.18 1.44
CA ALA A 195 1.25 -9.99 2.16
C ALA A 195 0.07 -9.19 2.74
N LEU A 196 -1.00 -8.99 1.95
CA LEU A 196 -2.23 -8.35 2.43
C LEU A 196 -2.87 -9.10 3.59
N THR A 197 -2.96 -10.43 3.46
CA THR A 197 -3.52 -11.28 4.51
C THR A 197 -2.70 -11.17 5.79
N PHE A 198 -1.37 -11.21 5.70
CA PHE A 198 -0.50 -11.00 6.85
C PHE A 198 -0.70 -9.62 7.49
N LEU A 199 -0.75 -8.54 6.70
CA LEU A 199 -0.94 -7.17 7.21
C LEU A 199 -2.31 -6.98 7.87
N LEU A 200 -3.36 -7.59 7.31
CA LEU A 200 -4.70 -7.59 7.88
C LEU A 200 -4.73 -8.39 9.18
N LEU A 201 -4.20 -9.62 9.20
CA LEU A 201 -4.12 -10.45 10.40
C LEU A 201 -3.34 -9.75 11.51
N ARG A 202 -2.21 -9.12 11.20
CA ARG A 202 -1.45 -8.31 12.17
C ARG A 202 -2.31 -7.21 12.79
N ARG A 203 -3.09 -6.49 11.98
CA ARG A 203 -3.98 -5.41 12.44
C ARG A 203 -5.13 -5.96 13.31
N LEU A 204 -5.60 -7.17 13.02
CA LEU A 204 -6.64 -7.83 13.81
C LEU A 204 -6.09 -8.41 15.11
N ILE A 205 -4.92 -9.04 15.11
CA ILE A 205 -4.38 -9.74 16.27
C ILE A 205 -3.84 -8.76 17.32
N ASP A 206 -3.14 -7.69 16.91
CA ASP A 206 -2.56 -6.71 17.83
C ASP A 206 -3.64 -5.80 18.44
N PRO A 207 -3.89 -5.85 19.76
CA PRO A 207 -4.93 -5.05 20.41
C PRO A 207 -4.73 -3.54 20.23
N LYS A 208 -3.47 -3.08 20.21
CA LYS A 208 -3.14 -1.66 20.06
C LYS A 208 -3.53 -1.17 18.68
N LEU A 209 -3.22 -1.96 17.64
CA LEU A 209 -3.59 -1.63 16.26
C LEU A 209 -5.09 -1.70 16.05
N ARG A 210 -5.74 -2.72 16.61
CA ARG A 210 -7.19 -2.88 16.54
C ARG A 210 -7.91 -1.69 17.16
N TYR A 211 -7.41 -1.15 18.28
CA TYR A 211 -7.99 -0.01 18.96
C TYR A 211 -7.93 1.29 18.14
N ILE A 212 -6.82 1.54 17.44
CA ILE A 212 -6.62 2.77 16.65
C ILE A 212 -7.14 2.68 15.21
N SER A 213 -7.51 1.49 14.74
CA SER A 213 -7.92 1.29 13.34
C SER A 213 -9.36 1.75 13.07
N LEU A 214 -9.55 2.48 11.97
CA LEU A 214 -10.83 3.01 11.51
C LEU A 214 -11.37 2.24 10.31
N VAL A 215 -12.62 2.48 9.92
CA VAL A 215 -13.22 1.90 8.70
C VAL A 215 -12.34 2.18 7.47
N ALA A 216 -11.79 3.39 7.38
CA ALA A 216 -10.92 3.82 6.30
C ALA A 216 -9.59 3.04 6.21
N ASP A 217 -9.17 2.35 7.27
CA ASP A 217 -8.00 1.49 7.26
C ASP A 217 -8.28 0.09 6.71
N TYR A 218 -9.45 -0.46 7.03
CA TYR A 218 -9.86 -1.81 6.63
C TYR A 218 -10.42 -1.83 5.20
N PHE A 219 -11.10 -0.77 4.78
CA PHE A 219 -11.72 -0.68 3.46
C PHE A 219 -10.74 -0.90 2.30
N PRO A 220 -9.57 -0.22 2.22
CA PRO A 220 -8.61 -0.47 1.14
C PRO A 220 -8.01 -1.87 1.17
N LEU A 221 -7.77 -2.45 2.36
CA LEU A 221 -7.24 -3.80 2.47
C LEU A 221 -8.23 -4.83 1.91
N PHE A 222 -9.51 -4.70 2.24
CA PHE A 222 -10.55 -5.56 1.69
C PHE A 222 -10.78 -5.34 0.20
N LEU A 223 -10.75 -4.09 -0.26
CA LEU A 223 -10.90 -3.77 -1.67
C LEU A 223 -9.79 -4.40 -2.51
N ILE A 224 -8.52 -4.24 -2.11
CA ILE A 224 -7.39 -4.82 -2.86
C ILE A 224 -7.42 -6.35 -2.76
N LEU A 225 -7.81 -6.93 -1.61
CA LEU A 225 -8.00 -8.39 -1.51
C LEU A 225 -9.11 -8.90 -2.43
N ALA A 226 -10.20 -8.16 -2.60
CA ALA A 226 -11.26 -8.52 -3.54
C ALA A 226 -10.75 -8.47 -4.98
N ILE A 227 -10.06 -7.39 -5.36
CA ILE A 227 -9.45 -7.24 -6.70
C ILE A 227 -8.45 -8.36 -6.97
N ALA A 228 -7.57 -8.68 -6.01
CA ALA A 228 -6.57 -9.73 -6.14
C ALA A 228 -7.17 -11.15 -6.20
N LYS A 229 -8.40 -11.36 -5.72
CA LYS A 229 -9.11 -12.63 -5.84
C LYS A 229 -9.81 -12.79 -7.20
N THR A 230 -10.24 -11.67 -7.79
CA THR A 230 -11.00 -11.67 -9.05
C THR A 230 -10.13 -11.56 -10.29
N GLY A 231 -8.94 -10.95 -10.16
CA GLY A 231 -7.98 -10.75 -11.26
C GLY A 231 -6.98 -11.87 -11.40
#